data_AF-A0A5N6NCP9-F1
#
_entry.id   AF-A0A5N6NCP9-F1
#
_cell.length_a   1.000
_cell.length_b   1.000
_cell.length_c   1.000
_cell.angle_alpha   90.00
_cell.angle_beta   90.00
_cell.angle_gamma   90.00
#
_symmetry.space_group_name_H-M   'P 1'
#
loop_
_entity.id
_entity.type
_entity.pdbx_description
1 polymer ?
#
loop_
_entity_poly.entity_id
_entity_poly.type
_entity_poly.pdbx_seq_one_letter_code
_entity_poly.pdbx_strand_id
1 'polypeptide(L)'
;MSLLLLLLLRRLLPVGAGLMFPAPDAREHMSVAAARSSNPIGADMPLDTAIHNIEITLGKGGQLARVAGAVVKLIAKEGKSATLKLPSGEVRLISKNCSATVGQVGNVGVNQKSLGRAGSKRWLGKRPVVRGVVMNPVDHPHGGGEGRAPIGRKKPTTCFCLFLY
;
A
#
# COMPACT_ATOMS: atom_id res chain seq x y z
N MET A 1 -25.41 10.84 -50.05
CA MET A 1 -25.28 10.40 -48.64
C MET A 1 -23.90 9.81 -48.44
N SER A 2 -22.98 10.35 -47.64
CA SER A 2 -22.97 11.59 -46.88
C SER A 2 -21.50 11.81 -46.49
N LEU A 3 -20.78 12.62 -47.28
CA LEU A 3 -19.51 13.23 -46.80
C LEU A 3 -19.75 14.03 -45.51
N LEU A 4 -21.00 14.44 -45.24
CA LEU A 4 -21.45 15.08 -44.00
C LEU A 4 -21.38 14.14 -42.77
N LEU A 5 -21.52 12.81 -42.94
CA LEU A 5 -21.48 11.85 -41.84
C LEU A 5 -20.04 11.53 -41.40
N LEU A 6 -19.07 11.57 -42.31
CA LEU A 6 -17.65 11.38 -41.97
C LEU A 6 -17.02 12.64 -41.34
N LEU A 7 -17.52 13.84 -41.68
CA LEU A 7 -17.08 15.11 -41.07
C LEU A 7 -17.64 15.33 -39.66
N LEU A 8 -18.85 14.82 -39.37
CA LEU A 8 -19.44 14.88 -38.02
C LEU A 8 -18.78 13.92 -37.02
N LEU A 9 -18.21 12.80 -37.47
CA LEU A 9 -17.50 11.87 -36.57
C LEU A 9 -16.08 12.31 -36.19
N ARG A 10 -15.52 13.35 -36.83
CA ARG A 10 -14.25 13.98 -36.42
C ARG A 10 -14.40 15.02 -35.31
N ARG A 11 -15.63 15.33 -34.87
CA ARG A 11 -15.91 16.41 -33.91
C ARG A 11 -15.90 16.00 -32.43
N LEU A 12 -15.61 14.74 -32.10
CA LEU A 12 -15.73 14.24 -30.72
C LEU A 12 -14.50 13.55 -30.12
N LEU A 13 -13.35 13.48 -30.82
CA LEU A 13 -12.10 13.01 -30.20
C LEU A 13 -10.89 13.73 -30.79
N PRO A 14 -10.16 14.57 -30.02
CA PRO A 14 -8.77 14.84 -30.34
C PRO A 14 -7.92 13.59 -30.01
N VAL A 15 -7.62 12.80 -31.03
CA VAL A 15 -6.48 11.89 -31.05
C VAL A 15 -5.24 12.77 -31.10
N GLY A 16 -4.58 12.98 -29.95
CA GLY A 16 -3.37 13.80 -29.86
C GLY A 16 -3.57 15.18 -29.25
N ALA A 17 -4.22 15.27 -28.09
CA ALA A 17 -4.15 16.47 -27.26
C ALA A 17 -2.71 16.66 -26.74
N GLY A 18 -1.86 17.28 -27.56
CA GLY A 18 -0.66 17.96 -27.09
C GLY A 18 -1.10 19.09 -26.18
N LEU A 19 -0.70 19.02 -24.91
CA LEU A 19 -1.04 20.04 -23.93
C LEU A 19 -0.35 21.35 -24.29
N MET A 20 -1.19 22.36 -24.42
CA MET A 20 -0.94 23.79 -24.50
C MET A 20 0.15 24.24 -23.51
N PHE A 21 1.16 24.95 -24.01
CA PHE A 21 2.11 25.72 -23.20
C PHE A 21 1.40 26.88 -22.49
N PRO A 22 1.63 27.11 -21.18
CA PRO A 22 1.57 28.44 -20.60
C PRO A 22 2.99 29.04 -20.47
N ALA A 23 3.03 30.37 -20.44
CA ALA A 23 4.20 31.26 -20.54
C ALA A 23 5.34 30.99 -19.52
N PRO A 24 6.58 31.39 -19.85
CA PRO A 24 7.77 31.06 -19.07
C PRO A 24 8.10 32.16 -18.06
N ASP A 25 7.42 32.21 -16.91
CA ASP A 25 7.82 33.09 -15.80
C ASP A 25 7.41 32.51 -14.45
N ALA A 26 8.15 31.49 -13.98
CA ALA A 26 8.35 31.22 -12.56
C ALA A 26 9.48 30.20 -12.39
N ARG A 27 10.61 30.67 -11.85
CA ARG A 27 11.71 29.85 -11.37
C ARG A 27 11.26 29.08 -10.13
N GLU A 28 10.86 27.82 -10.27
CA GLU A 28 11.09 26.81 -9.22
C GLU A 28 11.45 25.47 -9.87
N HIS A 29 12.74 25.14 -9.79
CA HIS A 29 13.28 23.84 -10.15
C HIS A 29 12.79 22.79 -9.16
N MET A 30 11.76 22.04 -9.49
CA MET A 30 11.63 20.67 -8.99
C MET A 30 11.34 19.75 -10.16
N SER A 31 12.35 18.92 -10.45
CA SER A 31 12.22 17.77 -11.33
C SER A 31 10.99 16.99 -10.91
N VAL A 32 9.94 17.00 -11.74
CA VAL A 32 8.80 16.12 -11.56
C VAL A 32 9.32 14.71 -11.83
N ALA A 33 9.82 14.08 -10.76
CA ALA A 33 10.09 12.65 -10.71
C ALA A 33 8.89 11.94 -11.32
N ALA A 34 9.07 11.37 -12.52
CA ALA A 34 7.99 10.73 -13.23
C ALA A 34 7.35 9.66 -12.32
N ALA A 35 6.03 9.68 -12.18
CA ALA A 35 5.27 8.78 -11.29
C ALA A 35 5.43 7.27 -11.61
N ARG A 36 6.27 6.91 -12.57
CA ARG A 36 6.56 5.55 -13.02
C ARG A 36 8.04 5.17 -12.91
N SER A 37 8.95 6.10 -12.57
CA SER A 37 10.38 5.80 -12.41
C SER A 37 10.76 5.65 -10.94
N SER A 38 11.69 4.73 -10.66
CA SER A 38 12.33 4.60 -9.36
C SER A 38 13.45 5.62 -9.24
N ASN A 39 13.34 6.55 -8.30
CA ASN A 39 14.29 7.63 -8.12
C ASN A 39 14.86 7.62 -6.69
N PRO A 40 16.11 8.08 -6.47
CA PRO A 40 16.66 8.27 -5.14
C PRO A 40 15.85 9.27 -4.33
N ILE A 41 15.58 8.93 -3.06
CA ILE A 41 14.80 9.76 -2.14
C ILE A 41 15.45 11.14 -1.94
N GLY A 42 16.78 11.18 -1.89
CA GLY A 42 17.57 12.37 -1.58
C GLY A 42 17.47 13.49 -2.61
N ALA A 43 17.75 13.21 -3.87
CA ALA A 43 17.93 14.23 -4.92
C ALA A 43 16.63 14.60 -5.64
N ASP A 44 15.76 13.62 -5.89
CA ASP A 44 14.73 13.77 -6.93
C ASP A 44 13.31 14.00 -6.39
N MET A 45 13.10 13.87 -5.08
CA MET A 45 11.75 13.93 -4.48
C MET A 45 11.53 15.18 -3.63
N PRO A 46 10.46 15.96 -3.81
CA PRO A 46 10.09 17.02 -2.87
C PRO A 46 9.80 16.52 -1.45
N LEU A 47 9.79 17.42 -0.47
CA LEU A 47 9.16 17.15 0.83
C LEU A 47 7.63 16.95 0.67
N ASP A 48 7.01 16.19 1.57
CA ASP A 48 5.59 15.77 1.55
C ASP A 48 5.14 15.04 0.27
N THR A 49 6.08 14.43 -0.45
CA THR A 49 5.74 13.60 -1.61
C THR A 49 5.11 12.28 -1.17
N ALA A 50 4.08 11.83 -1.90
CA ALA A 50 3.52 10.49 -1.79
C ALA A 50 4.42 9.49 -2.54
N ILE A 51 4.89 8.46 -1.82
CA ILE A 51 5.89 7.51 -2.29
C ILE A 51 5.41 6.09 -1.99
N HIS A 52 5.79 5.14 -2.84
CA HIS A 52 5.61 3.71 -2.62
C HIS A 52 6.87 2.93 -3.04
N ASN A 53 6.91 1.62 -2.76
CA ASN A 53 8.00 0.73 -3.14
C ASN A 53 9.40 1.20 -2.66
N ILE A 54 9.55 1.40 -1.35
CA ILE A 54 10.76 1.98 -0.76
C ILE A 54 11.77 0.90 -0.37
N GLU A 55 13.04 1.16 -0.66
CA GLU A 55 14.17 0.35 -0.23
C GLU A 55 14.58 0.66 1.23
N ILE A 56 14.86 -0.37 2.02
CA ILE A 56 15.43 -0.21 3.38
C ILE A 56 16.95 -0.10 3.32
N THR A 57 17.56 -0.91 2.46
CA THR A 57 18.99 -0.98 2.23
C THR A 57 19.25 -0.91 0.74
N LEU A 58 20.30 -0.18 0.35
CA LEU A 58 20.68 0.00 -1.05
C LEU A 58 20.84 -1.34 -1.76
N GLY A 59 20.23 -1.46 -2.95
CA GLY A 59 20.39 -2.61 -3.83
C GLY A 59 19.60 -3.87 -3.45
N LYS A 60 18.87 -3.88 -2.33
CA LYS A 60 17.97 -5.02 -1.99
C LYS A 60 16.57 -4.91 -2.59
N GLY A 61 16.31 -3.86 -3.37
CA GLY A 61 15.01 -3.57 -3.95
C GLY A 61 13.99 -3.08 -2.92
N GLY A 62 12.84 -2.62 -3.42
CA GLY A 62 11.77 -2.06 -2.60
C GLY A 62 11.12 -3.13 -1.72
N GLN A 63 11.08 -2.88 -0.41
CA GLN A 63 10.52 -3.80 0.58
C GLN A 63 9.27 -3.21 1.24
N LEU A 64 9.23 -1.88 1.40
CA LEU A 64 8.15 -1.17 2.07
C LEU A 64 7.11 -0.66 1.08
N ALA A 65 5.86 -0.56 1.54
CA ALA A 65 4.74 0.03 0.80
C ALA A 65 4.51 -0.60 -0.59
N ARG A 66 4.40 -1.94 -0.64
CA ARG A 66 4.11 -2.72 -1.86
C ARG A 66 2.64 -3.12 -2.00
N VAL A 67 1.86 -2.99 -0.94
CA VAL A 67 0.47 -3.44 -0.89
C VAL A 67 -0.41 -2.48 -1.69
N ALA A 68 -1.49 -2.99 -2.28
CA ALA A 68 -2.47 -2.18 -2.98
C ALA A 68 -2.94 -0.99 -2.13
N GLY A 69 -2.93 0.20 -2.72
CA GLY A 69 -3.28 1.45 -2.03
C GLY A 69 -2.27 1.96 -1.01
N ALA A 70 -1.12 1.31 -0.81
CA ALA A 70 -0.11 1.79 0.13
C ALA A 70 0.51 3.11 -0.34
N VAL A 71 0.63 4.06 0.59
CA VAL A 71 1.30 5.35 0.43
C VAL A 71 2.17 5.59 1.65
N VAL A 72 3.36 6.12 1.41
CA VAL A 72 4.28 6.64 2.41
C VAL A 72 4.47 8.12 2.12
N LYS A 73 4.49 8.93 3.17
CA LYS A 73 4.79 10.37 3.04
C LYS A 73 6.21 10.66 3.48
N LEU A 74 6.91 11.48 2.70
CA LEU A 74 8.22 11.99 3.06
C LEU A 74 8.07 13.22 3.95
N ILE A 75 8.49 13.15 5.21
CA ILE A 75 8.36 14.28 6.14
C ILE A 75 9.54 15.24 5.99
N ALA A 76 10.76 14.71 6.14
CA ALA A 76 11.97 15.50 6.23
C ALA A 76 13.17 14.79 5.61
N LYS A 77 14.18 15.57 5.24
CA LYS A 77 15.44 15.09 4.66
C LYS A 77 16.63 15.60 5.47
N GLU A 78 17.00 14.91 6.53
CA GLU A 78 18.07 15.35 7.43
C GLU A 78 19.41 14.66 7.12
N GLY A 79 20.44 15.45 6.78
CA GLY A 79 21.81 14.95 6.64
C GLY A 79 21.94 13.78 5.65
N LYS A 80 22.24 12.57 6.14
CA LYS A 80 22.40 11.34 5.35
C LYS A 80 21.11 10.49 5.26
N SER A 81 20.07 10.86 6.00
CA SER A 81 18.83 10.09 6.14
C SER A 81 17.59 10.92 5.77
N ALA A 82 16.49 10.23 5.49
CA ALA A 82 15.18 10.79 5.22
C ALA A 82 14.17 10.17 6.20
N THR A 83 13.30 11.02 6.73
CA THR A 83 12.26 10.65 7.68
C THR A 83 10.98 10.39 6.92
N LEU A 84 10.52 9.13 6.94
CA LEU A 84 9.31 8.70 6.24
C LEU A 84 8.21 8.32 7.23
N LYS A 85 6.97 8.66 6.89
CA LYS A 85 5.76 8.21 7.60
C LYS A 85 5.16 7.00 6.89
N LEU A 86 5.25 5.85 7.52
CA LEU A 86 4.75 4.59 7.02
C LEU A 86 3.20 4.53 7.02
N PRO A 87 2.58 3.65 6.21
CA PRO A 87 1.13 3.43 6.25
C PRO A 87 0.65 2.87 7.61
N SER A 88 1.54 2.29 8.42
CA SER A 88 1.27 1.90 9.81
C SER A 88 1.13 3.09 10.77
N GLY A 89 1.48 4.31 10.34
CA GLY A 89 1.58 5.50 11.17
C GLY A 89 2.95 5.67 11.84
N GLU A 90 3.80 4.65 11.80
CA GLU A 90 5.17 4.70 12.32
C GLU A 90 6.05 5.65 11.48
N VAL A 91 6.91 6.40 12.16
CA VAL A 91 7.91 7.26 11.52
C VAL A 91 9.25 6.55 11.57
N ARG A 92 9.86 6.35 10.40
CA ARG A 92 11.12 5.61 10.26
C ARG A 92 12.15 6.40 9.47
N LEU A 93 13.40 6.28 9.88
CA LEU A 93 14.57 6.86 9.21
C LEU A 93 15.14 5.87 8.18
N ILE A 94 15.34 6.34 6.95
CA ILE A 94 15.90 5.57 5.82
C ILE A 94 17.02 6.38 5.17
N SER A 95 18.01 5.73 4.55
CA SER A 95 19.10 6.44 3.87
C SER A 95 18.60 7.23 2.66
N LYS A 96 19.16 8.42 2.40
CA LYS A 96 18.80 9.26 1.24
C LYS A 96 19.11 8.60 -0.11
N ASN A 97 20.06 7.68 -0.12
CA ASN A 97 20.49 6.98 -1.33
C ASN A 97 19.51 5.86 -1.74
N CYS A 98 18.56 5.50 -0.87
CA CYS A 98 17.57 4.47 -1.17
C CYS A 98 16.63 4.95 -2.27
N SER A 99 16.28 4.03 -3.18
CA SER A 99 15.35 4.31 -4.26
C SER A 99 13.91 4.17 -3.79
N ALA A 100 13.02 4.96 -4.36
CA ALA A 100 11.59 4.81 -4.18
C ALA A 100 10.84 5.28 -5.43
N THR A 101 9.55 4.94 -5.53
CA THR A 101 8.71 5.35 -6.66
C THR A 101 7.69 6.37 -6.20
N VAL A 102 7.56 7.47 -6.94
CA VAL A 102 6.58 8.52 -6.65
C VAL A 102 5.17 8.04 -7.00
N GLY A 103 4.21 8.30 -6.13
CA GLY A 103 2.80 7.99 -6.29
C GLY A 103 2.28 6.96 -5.30
N GLN A 104 1.08 6.46 -5.58
CA GLN A 104 0.38 5.44 -4.79
C GLN A 104 0.33 4.11 -5.54
N VAL A 105 0.41 3.00 -4.81
CA VAL A 105 0.16 1.67 -5.40
C VAL A 105 -1.29 1.60 -5.87
N GLY A 106 -1.51 1.23 -7.13
CA GLY A 106 -2.85 1.09 -7.70
C GLY A 106 -3.77 0.11 -6.97
N ASN A 107 -5.02 0.01 -7.43
CA ASN A 107 -6.06 -0.88 -6.87
C ASN A 107 -6.47 -0.54 -5.41
N VAL A 108 -6.69 0.75 -5.13
CA VAL A 108 -7.12 1.27 -3.81
C VAL A 108 -8.43 0.63 -3.33
N GLY A 109 -9.34 0.28 -4.25
CA GLY A 109 -10.65 -0.31 -3.95
C GLY A 109 -10.65 -1.81 -3.63
N VAL A 110 -9.48 -2.46 -3.44
CA VAL A 110 -9.42 -3.91 -3.18
C VAL A 110 -10.22 -4.32 -1.93
N ASN A 111 -10.26 -3.46 -0.92
CA ASN A 111 -10.96 -3.71 0.35
C ASN A 111 -12.49 -3.63 0.24
N GLN A 112 -13.02 -2.99 -0.80
CA GLN A 112 -14.47 -2.89 -1.01
C GLN A 112 -15.07 -4.20 -1.53
N LYS A 113 -14.25 -5.13 -2.02
CA LYS A 113 -14.71 -6.41 -2.56
C LYS A 113 -14.93 -7.42 -1.43
N SER A 114 -16.19 -7.79 -1.17
CA SER A 114 -16.51 -8.88 -0.24
C SER A 114 -16.36 -10.25 -0.92
N LEU A 115 -15.66 -11.18 -0.27
CA LEU A 115 -15.61 -12.59 -0.70
C LEU A 115 -16.94 -13.26 -0.32
N GLY A 116 -17.95 -13.18 -1.19
CA GLY A 116 -19.33 -13.60 -0.91
C GLY A 116 -19.55 -15.11 -0.72
N ARG A 117 -18.54 -15.97 -0.96
CA ARG A 117 -18.65 -17.43 -0.80
C ARG A 117 -17.43 -17.99 -0.07
N ALA A 118 -17.66 -18.99 0.80
CA ALA A 118 -16.59 -19.68 1.53
C ALA A 118 -15.54 -20.32 0.59
N GLY A 119 -15.98 -20.85 -0.56
CA GLY A 119 -15.08 -21.43 -1.57
C GLY A 119 -14.09 -20.44 -2.17
N SER A 120 -14.45 -19.16 -2.29
CA SER A 120 -13.56 -18.13 -2.82
C SER A 120 -12.33 -17.90 -1.94
N LYS A 121 -12.48 -18.04 -0.61
CA LYS A 121 -11.32 -18.01 0.31
C LYS A 121 -10.37 -19.19 0.10
N ARG A 122 -10.88 -20.36 -0.29
CA ARG A 122 -10.05 -21.54 -0.58
C ARG A 122 -9.23 -21.37 -1.87
N TRP A 123 -9.77 -20.67 -2.87
CA TRP A 123 -9.02 -20.33 -4.09
C TRP A 123 -7.80 -19.44 -3.82
N LEU A 124 -7.86 -18.62 -2.75
CA LEU A 124 -6.72 -17.82 -2.28
C LEU A 124 -5.72 -18.62 -1.43
N GLY A 125 -5.85 -19.94 -1.35
CA GLY A 125 -4.97 -20.82 -0.57
C GLY A 125 -5.22 -20.80 0.94
N LYS A 126 -6.26 -20.09 1.42
CA LYS A 126 -6.59 -20.03 2.85
C LYS A 126 -7.49 -21.20 3.26
N ARG A 127 -7.00 -22.02 4.18
CA ARG A 127 -7.74 -23.12 4.80
C ARG A 127 -8.68 -22.61 5.92
N PRO A 128 -9.76 -23.34 6.25
CA PRO A 128 -10.62 -22.97 7.38
C PRO A 128 -9.82 -22.97 8.68
N VAL A 129 -10.10 -21.99 9.55
CA VAL A 129 -9.46 -21.84 10.87
C VAL A 129 -10.50 -22.17 11.94
N VAL A 130 -10.14 -23.05 12.88
CA VAL A 130 -10.99 -23.45 14.01
C VAL A 130 -10.72 -22.53 15.21
N ARG A 131 -11.77 -22.15 15.94
CA ARG A 131 -11.63 -21.33 17.15
C ARG A 131 -11.12 -22.19 18.31
N GLY A 132 -10.14 -21.68 19.07
CA GLY A 132 -9.55 -22.39 20.21
C GLY A 132 -10.55 -22.79 21.31
N VAL A 133 -11.67 -22.07 21.45
CA VAL A 133 -12.73 -22.37 22.44
C VAL A 133 -13.43 -23.71 22.15
N VAL A 134 -13.44 -24.15 20.90
CA VAL A 134 -14.12 -25.40 20.50
C VAL A 134 -13.17 -26.61 20.59
N MET A 135 -11.88 -26.37 20.86
CA MET A 135 -10.88 -27.43 20.92
C MET A 135 -10.87 -28.10 22.29
N ASN A 136 -10.14 -29.22 22.41
CA ASN A 136 -9.92 -29.86 23.69
C ASN A 136 -8.92 -29.06 24.54
N PRO A 137 -8.94 -29.19 25.88
CA PRO A 137 -8.00 -28.49 26.78
C PRO A 137 -6.52 -28.73 26.45
N VAL A 138 -6.18 -29.88 25.84
CA VAL A 138 -4.82 -30.23 25.42
C VAL A 138 -4.36 -29.45 24.18
N ASP A 139 -5.31 -29.14 23.27
CA ASP A 139 -5.02 -28.52 21.98
C ASP A 139 -5.00 -26.99 22.06
N HIS A 140 -5.79 -26.40 22.97
CA HIS A 140 -5.83 -24.96 23.17
C HIS A 140 -6.06 -24.59 24.64
N PRO A 141 -5.40 -23.55 25.16
CA PRO A 141 -5.61 -23.04 26.52
C PRO A 141 -7.03 -22.57 26.87
N HIS A 142 -7.91 -22.46 25.87
CA HIS A 142 -9.32 -22.05 26.02
C HIS A 142 -10.28 -23.22 25.72
N GLY A 143 -9.73 -24.41 25.47
CA GLY A 143 -10.50 -25.59 25.11
C GLY A 143 -11.17 -26.23 26.33
N GLY A 144 -12.26 -26.92 26.07
CA GLY A 144 -13.08 -27.59 27.08
C GLY A 144 -14.20 -26.75 27.69
N GLY A 145 -14.83 -27.32 28.72
CA GLY A 145 -16.05 -26.81 29.35
C GLY A 145 -17.31 -27.51 28.84
N GLU A 146 -18.35 -27.53 29.67
CA GLU A 146 -19.66 -28.06 29.29
C GLU A 146 -20.38 -27.05 28.39
N GLY A 147 -20.57 -27.39 27.12
CA GLY A 147 -21.24 -26.53 26.15
C GLY A 147 -20.36 -25.35 25.69
N ARG A 148 -20.92 -24.13 25.66
CA ARG A 148 -20.19 -22.92 25.25
C ARG A 148 -19.58 -22.22 26.48
N ALA A 149 -18.28 -22.39 26.66
CA ALA A 149 -17.55 -21.76 27.75
C ALA A 149 -17.03 -20.35 27.39
N PRO A 150 -16.99 -19.40 28.36
CA PRO A 150 -16.18 -18.19 28.24
C PRO A 150 -14.68 -18.53 28.34
N ILE A 151 -13.81 -17.55 28.10
CA ILE A 151 -12.34 -17.74 28.05
C ILE A 151 -11.76 -18.36 29.33
N GLY A 152 -12.38 -18.14 30.50
CA GLY A 152 -11.98 -18.76 31.78
C GLY A 152 -10.61 -18.31 32.33
N ARG A 153 -9.91 -17.40 31.64
CA ARG A 153 -8.60 -16.85 32.02
C ARG A 153 -8.64 -15.33 32.13
N LYS A 154 -7.68 -14.76 32.87
CA LYS A 154 -7.55 -13.29 33.08
C LYS A 154 -7.39 -12.52 31.76
N LYS A 155 -6.73 -13.10 30.75
CA LYS A 155 -6.52 -12.52 29.42
C LYS A 155 -6.65 -13.62 28.37
N PRO A 156 -7.11 -13.30 27.15
CA PRO A 156 -7.08 -14.25 26.04
C PRO A 156 -5.64 -14.63 25.70
N THR A 157 -5.37 -15.93 25.63
CA THR A 157 -4.07 -16.50 25.26
C THR A 157 -4.05 -17.00 23.82
N THR A 158 -2.88 -16.94 23.20
CA THR A 158 -2.62 -17.64 21.93
C THR A 158 -2.55 -19.15 22.16
N CYS A 159 -2.60 -19.95 21.08
CA CYS A 159 -2.55 -21.41 21.15
C CYS A 159 -1.35 -21.93 21.98
N PHE A 160 -0.18 -21.29 21.83
CA PHE A 160 1.04 -21.63 22.57
C PHE A 160 1.15 -20.94 23.95
N CYS A 161 0.04 -20.46 24.50
CA CYS A 161 0.01 -19.78 25.80
C CYS A 161 0.90 -18.53 25.91
N LEU A 162 1.27 -17.91 24.79
CA LEU A 162 1.93 -16.61 24.77
C LEU A 162 0.89 -15.51 24.89
N PHE A 163 1.14 -14.57 25.81
CA PHE A 163 0.39 -13.31 25.88
C PHE A 163 0.93 -12.38 24.80
N LEU A 164 0.03 -11.84 23.98
CA LEU A 164 0.33 -10.62 23.23
C LEU A 164 0.28 -9.47 24.25
N TYR A 165 1.45 -8.89 24.52
CA TYR A 165 1.59 -7.67 25.30
C TYR A 165 1.12 -6.46 24.49
#